data_AF-A0A2D8ZQV4-F1
#
_entry.id   AF-A0A2D8ZQV4-F1
#
_cell.length_a   1.000
_cell.length_b   1.000
_cell.length_c   1.000
_cell.angle_alpha   90.00
_cell.angle_beta   90.00
_cell.angle_gamma   90.00
#
_symmetry.space_group_name_H-M   'P 1'
#
loop_
_entity.id
_entity.type
_entity.pdbx_description
1 polymer ?
#
loop_
_entity_poly.entity_id
_entity_poly.type
_entity_poly.pdbx_seq_one_letter_code
_entity_poly.pdbx_strand_id
1 'polypeptide(L)' 'MSLSLHDLEKGRRIAALVVRHCGEKYFPLFDRFDREVRERASAADRIEDAIGANMPARPRKRGRS' A
#
# COMPACT_ATOMS: atom_id res chain seq x y z
N MET A 1 2.03 -2.53 -19.46
CA MET A 1 2.64 -1.55 -18.53
C MET A 1 1.83 -1.56 -17.24
N SER A 2 2.38 -2.12 -16.16
CA SER A 2 1.75 -2.10 -14.84
C SER A 2 2.20 -0.85 -14.08
N LEU A 3 1.25 -0.02 -13.66
CA LEU A 3 1.53 1.13 -12.79
C LEU A 3 2.12 0.65 -11.46
N SER A 4 3.13 1.35 -10.93
CA SER A 4 3.67 1.05 -9.60
C SER A 4 2.71 1.52 -8.50
N LEU A 5 2.88 1.03 -7.26
CA LEU A 5 2.11 1.50 -6.11
C LEU A 5 2.28 3.02 -5.91
N HIS A 6 3.49 3.52 -6.10
CA HIS A 6 3.80 4.94 -6.01
C HIS A 6 3.09 5.79 -7.09
N ASP A 7 2.90 5.25 -8.30
CA ASP A 7 2.13 5.94 -9.34
C ASP A 7 0.64 6.03 -8.99
N LEU A 8 0.10 4.98 -8.36
CA LEU A 8 -1.27 4.98 -7.87
C LEU A 8 -1.47 5.94 -6.70
N GLU A 9 -0.50 6.04 -5.79
CA GLU A 9 -0.54 7.02 -4.69
C GLU A 9 -0.55 8.46 -5.22
N LYS A 10 0.25 8.75 -6.25
CA LYS A 10 0.21 10.04 -6.94
C LYS A 10 -1.15 10.28 -7.57
N GLY A 11 -1.71 9.27 -8.26
CA GLY A 11 -3.07 9.33 -8.82
C GLY A 11 -4.13 9.63 -7.77
N ARG A 12 -4.07 8.97 -6.61
CA ARG A 12 -4.97 9.22 -5.47
C ARG A 12 -4.87 10.66 -4.97
N ARG A 13 -3.66 11.20 -4.81
CA ARG A 13 -3.45 12.59 -4.37
C ARG A 13 -4.04 13.58 -5.36
N ILE A 14 -3.85 13.37 -6.65
CA ILE A 14 -4.43 14.21 -7.70
C ILE A 14 -5.96 14.13 -7.64
N ALA A 15 -6.53 12.93 -7.54
CA ALA A 15 -7.97 12.75 -7.45
C ALA A 15 -8.57 13.43 -6.21
N ALA A 16 -7.89 13.39 -5.06
CA ALA A 16 -8.31 14.09 -3.85
C ALA A 16 -8.31 15.61 -4.05
N LEU A 17 -7.30 16.16 -4.73
CA LEU A 17 -7.26 17.58 -5.09
C LEU A 17 -8.42 17.94 -6.02
N VAL A 18 -8.71 17.11 -7.03
CA VAL A 18 -9.83 17.34 -7.94
C VAL A 18 -11.16 17.35 -7.20
N VAL A 19 -11.40 16.43 -6.27
CA VAL A 19 -12.63 16.44 -5.44
C VAL A 19 -12.69 17.70 -4.59
N ARG A 20 -11.59 18.08 -3.94
CA ARG A 20 -11.50 19.27 -3.10
C ARG A 20 -11.79 20.56 -3.87
N HIS A 21 -11.29 20.68 -5.09
CA HIS A 21 -11.37 21.91 -5.88
C HIS A 21 -12.58 21.97 -6.81
N CYS A 22 -13.04 20.83 -7.32
CA CYS A 22 -14.07 20.76 -8.36
C CYS A 22 -15.37 20.07 -7.89
N GLY A 23 -15.42 19.63 -6.62
CA GLY A 23 -16.61 19.14 -5.94
C GLY A 23 -16.82 17.62 -6.00
N GLU A 24 -17.85 17.18 -5.29
CA GLU A 24 -18.15 15.75 -5.04
C GLU A 24 -18.47 14.93 -6.30
N LYS A 25 -18.79 15.56 -7.43
CA LYS A 25 -19.00 14.85 -8.70
C LYS A 25 -17.79 14.05 -9.17
N TYR A 26 -16.59 14.37 -8.67
CA TYR A 26 -15.36 13.63 -8.95
C TYR A 26 -15.02 12.58 -7.89
N PHE A 27 -15.84 12.44 -6.85
CA PHE A 27 -15.61 11.46 -5.78
C PHE A 27 -15.48 10.02 -6.31
N PRO A 28 -16.26 9.56 -7.31
CA PRO A 28 -16.08 8.22 -7.87
C PRO A 28 -14.69 7.97 -8.47
N LEU A 29 -14.04 9.01 -9.00
CA LEU A 29 -12.66 8.91 -9.51
C LEU A 29 -11.68 8.69 -8.36
N PHE A 30 -11.83 9.46 -7.27
CA PHE A 30 -11.01 9.32 -6.08
C PHE A 30 -11.20 7.94 -5.42
N ASP A 31 -12.45 7.50 -5.25
CA ASP A 31 -12.79 6.22 -4.63
C ASP A 31 -12.10 5.04 -5.34
N ARG A 32 -12.09 5.06 -6.68
CA ARG A 32 -11.40 4.04 -7.47
C ARG A 32 -9.89 3.99 -7.19
N PHE A 33 -9.24 5.15 -7.15
CA PHE A 33 -7.80 5.23 -6.86
C PHE A 33 -7.49 4.81 -5.42
N ASP A 34 -8.30 5.23 -4.45
CA ASP A 34 -8.09 4.85 -3.06
C ASP A 34 -8.24 3.34 -2.86
N ARG A 35 -9.23 2.72 -3.50
CA ARG A 35 -9.42 1.27 -3.47
C ARG A 35 -8.21 0.53 -4.05
N GLU A 36 -7.73 0.94 -5.22
CA GLU A 36 -6.57 0.29 -5.86
C GLU A 36 -5.28 0.45 -5.04
N VAL A 37 -5.05 1.62 -4.42
CA VAL A 37 -3.92 1.82 -3.50
C VAL A 37 -4.03 0.87 -2.31
N ARG A 38 -5.21 0.78 -1.70
CA ARG A 38 -5.44 -0.06 -0.51
C ARG A 38 -5.26 -1.55 -0.80
N GLU A 39 -5.80 -2.04 -1.91
CA GLU A 39 -5.68 -3.44 -2.32
C GLU A 39 -4.23 -3.83 -2.56
N ARG A 40 -3.45 -2.97 -3.23
CA ARG A 40 -2.05 -3.26 -3.53
C ARG A 40 -1.12 -3.09 -2.33
N ALA A 41 -1.38 -2.12 -1.46
CA ALA A 41 -0.67 -1.99 -0.18
C ALA A 41 -0.88 -3.25 0.67
N SER A 42 -2.13 -3.71 0.80
CA SER A 42 -2.44 -4.94 1.54
C SER A 42 -1.83 -6.19 0.90
N ALA A 43 -1.71 -6.24 -0.42
CA ALA A 43 -0.99 -7.33 -1.09
C ALA A 43 0.52 -7.30 -0.79
N ALA A 44 1.13 -6.10 -0.77
CA ALA A 44 2.53 -5.93 -0.41
C ALA A 44 2.78 -6.33 1.05
N ASP A 45 1.96 -5.86 1.99
CA ASP A 45 2.05 -6.20 3.42
C ASP A 45 1.99 -7.72 3.64
N ARG A 46 1.06 -8.41 2.97
CA ARG A 46 0.95 -9.88 3.08
C ARG A 46 2.18 -10.62 2.54
N ILE A 47 2.81 -10.09 1.50
CA ILE A 47 4.05 -10.64 0.94
C ILE A 47 5.20 -10.42 1.91
N GLU A 48 5.31 -9.21 2.48
CA GLU A 48 6.32 -8.90 3.50
C GLU A 48 6.16 -9.76 4.76
N ASP A 49 4.93 -9.96 5.23
CA ASP A 49 4.62 -10.86 6.35
C ASP A 49 5.03 -12.30 6.04
N ALA A 50 4.72 -12.81 4.84
CA ALA A 50 5.10 -14.16 4.44
C ALA A 50 6.63 -14.33 4.33
N ILE A 51 7.35 -13.31 3.85
CA ILE A 51 8.81 -13.30 3.77
C ILE A 51 9.42 -13.22 5.18
N GLY A 52 8.90 -12.33 6.03
CA GLY A 52 9.35 -12.15 7.42
C GLY A 52 9.10 -13.36 8.30
N ALA A 53 7.95 -14.02 8.14
CA ALA A 53 7.63 -15.28 8.83
C ALA A 53 8.53 -16.45 8.41
N ASN A 54 9.09 -16.40 7.20
CA ASN A 54 10.02 -17.40 6.68
C ASN A 54 11.50 -17.09 7.01
N MET A 55 11.78 -16.01 7.76
CA MET A 55 13.12 -15.73 8.26
C MET A 55 13.35 -16.61 9.50
N PRO A 56 14.18 -17.66 9.45
CA PRO A 56 14.39 -18.54 10.58
C PRO A 56 14.91 -17.69 11.75
N ALA A 57 14.23 -17.80 12.90
CA ALA A 57 14.66 -17.17 14.13
C ALA A 57 16.14 -17.47 14.35
N ARG A 58 16.99 -16.44 14.18
CA ARG A 58 18.42 -16.52 14.46
C ARG A 58 18.56 -17.18 15.84
N PRO A 59 19.27 -18.30 15.99
CA PRO A 59 19.42 -18.93 17.28
C PRO A 59 20.14 -17.91 18.17
N ARG A 60 19.41 -17.33 19.13
CA ARG A 60 20.01 -16.51 20.18
C ARG A 60 20.91 -17.47 20.95
N LYS A 61 22.22 -17.39 20.72
CA LYS A 61 23.22 -18.10 21.54
C LYS A 61 22.92 -17.75 22.98
N ARG A 62 22.32 -18.69 23.70
CA ARG A 62 22.09 -18.64 25.13
C ARG A 62 23.45 -18.88 25.78
N GLY A 63 24.26 -17.83 25.84
CA GLY A 63 25.46 -17.82 26.66
C GLY A 63 25.02 -17.74 28.11
N ARG A 64 24.98 -18.88 28.80
CA ARG A 64 24.99 -18.90 30.26
C ARG A 64 25.63 -20.19 30.76
N SER A 65 26.61 -19.96 31.63
CA SER A 65 27.37 -20.88 32.49
C SER A 65 28.54 -21.58 31.82
#